data_AF-A0A8T3ZD91-F1
#
_entry.id   AF-A0A8T3ZD91-F1
#
_cell.length_a   1.000
_cell.length_b   1.000
_cell.length_c   1.000
_cell.angle_alpha   90.00
_cell.angle_beta   90.00
_cell.angle_gamma   90.00
#
_symmetry.space_group_name_H-M   'P 1'
#
loop_
_entity.id
_entity.type
_entity.pdbx_description
1 polymer ?
#
loop_
_entity_poly.entity_id
_entity_poly.type
_entity_poly.pdbx_seq_one_letter_code
_entity_poly.pdbx_strand_id
1 'polypeptide(L)'
;MKEGKDLDSILREEFRTLKDRDIGMVKKVCYKLGIEARFPFYNKELAELVFSIPLSERIADRELKKGVLREAAKFLGVPETAVNRRKKAMQYGSGVHKVLLKKLGGK
;
A
#
# COMPACT_ATOMS: atom_id res chain seq x y z
N MET A 1 -3.96 -4.52 -23.80
CA MET A 1 -3.81 -5.21 -22.50
C MET A 1 -2.48 -5.92 -22.56
N LYS A 2 -1.47 -5.56 -21.75
CA LYS A 2 -0.15 -6.22 -21.82
C LYS A 2 -0.28 -7.66 -21.33
N GLU A 3 0.30 -8.60 -22.09
CA GLU A 3 0.31 -10.03 -21.85
C GLU A 3 0.59 -10.38 -20.39
N GLY A 4 -0.25 -11.28 -19.87
CA GLY A 4 -0.46 -11.52 -18.44
C GLY A 4 0.78 -12.03 -17.72
N LYS A 5 1.48 -11.13 -17.04
CA LYS A 5 2.29 -11.52 -15.88
C LYS A 5 1.36 -11.98 -14.76
N ASP A 6 1.70 -13.10 -14.14
CA ASP A 6 1.07 -13.55 -12.90
C ASP A 6 1.07 -12.41 -11.87
N LEU A 7 -0.10 -12.14 -11.28
CA LEU A 7 -0.31 -11.02 -10.36
C LEU A 7 0.59 -11.13 -9.13
N ASP A 8 0.90 -12.35 -8.68
CA ASP A 8 1.86 -12.56 -7.59
C ASP A 8 3.27 -12.09 -7.96
N SER A 9 3.71 -12.40 -9.18
CA SER A 9 4.99 -11.93 -9.72
C SER A 9 5.08 -10.40 -9.76
N ILE A 10 3.98 -9.73 -10.16
CA ILE A 10 3.92 -8.26 -10.15
C ILE A 10 4.08 -7.71 -8.72
N LEU A 11 3.33 -8.27 -7.76
CA LEU A 11 3.39 -7.81 -6.36
C LEU A 11 4.76 -8.03 -5.72
N ARG A 12 5.43 -9.15 -6.04
CA ARG A 12 6.81 -9.42 -5.59
C ARG A 12 7.79 -8.40 -6.15
N GLU A 13 7.67 -8.09 -7.44
CA GLU A 13 8.52 -7.11 -8.11
C GLU A 13 8.28 -5.68 -7.57
N GLU A 14 7.02 -5.32 -7.32
CA GLU A 14 6.66 -4.06 -6.66
C GLU A 14 7.28 -3.96 -5.26
N PHE A 15 7.20 -5.03 -4.46
CA PHE A 15 7.86 -5.07 -3.15
C PHE A 15 9.38 -4.92 -3.28
N ARG A 16 10.01 -5.64 -4.22
CA ARG A 16 11.47 -5.61 -4.45
C ARG A 16 11.97 -4.21 -4.81
N THR A 17 11.21 -3.49 -5.65
CA THR A 17 11.58 -2.16 -6.17
C THR A 17 11.14 -1.00 -5.29
N LEU A 18 10.38 -1.25 -4.21
CA LEU A 18 9.81 -0.23 -3.33
C LEU A 18 10.88 0.69 -2.70
N LYS A 19 12.06 0.14 -2.38
CA LYS A 19 13.21 0.88 -1.83
C LYS A 19 13.71 1.99 -2.76
N ASP A 20 13.69 1.74 -4.06
CA ASP A 20 14.24 2.64 -5.08
C ASP A 20 13.18 3.64 -5.57
N ARG A 21 11.91 3.42 -5.18
CA ARG A 21 10.76 4.23 -5.55
C ARG A 21 10.23 5.00 -4.33
N ASP A 22 9.06 4.60 -3.82
CA ASP A 22 8.30 5.31 -2.78
C ASP A 22 9.10 5.50 -1.49
N ILE A 23 9.80 4.45 -1.03
CA ILE A 23 10.59 4.54 0.21
C ILE A 23 11.77 5.50 0.01
N GLY A 24 12.50 5.38 -1.11
CA GLY A 24 13.61 6.26 -1.43
C GLY A 24 13.17 7.73 -1.51
N MET A 25 12.00 7.99 -2.10
CA MET A 25 11.42 9.32 -2.18
C MET A 25 11.05 9.87 -0.79
N VAL A 26 10.30 9.10 0.02
CA VAL A 26 9.89 9.52 1.36
C VAL A 26 11.10 9.76 2.25
N LYS A 27 12.10 8.88 2.22
CA LYS A 27 13.35 9.04 2.97
C LYS A 27 14.09 10.33 2.61
N LYS A 28 14.19 10.67 1.33
CA LYS A 28 14.84 11.92 0.88
C LYS A 28 14.15 13.16 1.44
N VAL A 29 12.81 13.17 1.44
CA VAL A 29 12.01 14.28 1.99
C VAL A 29 12.17 14.36 3.51
N CYS A 30 12.00 13.25 4.23
CA CYS A 30 12.12 13.22 5.69
C CYS A 30 13.53 13.61 6.16
N TYR A 31 14.58 13.14 5.46
CA TYR A 31 15.96 13.50 5.76
C TYR A 31 16.20 15.01 5.69
N LYS A 32 15.66 15.67 4.64
CA LYS A 32 15.73 17.14 4.50
C LYS A 32 15.04 17.90 5.63
N LEU A 33 14.12 17.26 6.35
CA LEU A 33 13.38 17.81 7.48
C LEU A 33 13.95 17.37 8.84
N GLY A 34 15.07 16.64 8.88
CA GLY A 34 15.62 16.09 10.12
C GLY A 34 14.76 14.99 10.76
N ILE A 35 13.89 14.34 9.98
CA ILE A 35 12.97 13.29 10.43
C ILE A 35 13.47 11.93 9.94
N GLU A 36 13.48 10.94 10.83
CA GLU A 36 13.75 9.55 10.46
C GLU A 36 12.45 8.82 10.07
N ALA A 37 12.34 8.42 8.80
CA ALA A 37 11.21 7.62 8.32
C ALA A 37 11.43 6.12 8.54
N ARG A 38 10.50 5.48 9.26
CA ARG A 38 10.46 4.02 9.49
C ARG A 38 9.31 3.39 8.69
N PHE A 39 9.54 2.19 8.15
CA PHE A 39 8.58 1.48 7.28
C PHE A 39 8.34 0.05 7.79
N PRO A 40 7.56 -0.15 8.87
CA PRO A 40 7.41 -1.47 9.51
C PRO A 40 6.90 -2.57 8.57
N PHE A 41 6.06 -2.21 7.59
CA PHE A 41 5.55 -3.16 6.58
C PHE A 41 6.54 -3.47 5.46
N TYR A 42 7.65 -2.74 5.35
CA TYR A 42 8.76 -3.07 4.44
C TYR A 42 9.81 -3.92 5.19
N ASN A 43 9.37 -5.07 5.67
CA ASN A 43 10.20 -6.08 6.33
C ASN A 43 10.20 -7.35 5.47
N LYS A 44 11.38 -7.95 5.30
CA LYS A 44 11.58 -9.11 4.42
C LYS A 44 10.86 -10.36 4.94
N GLU A 45 10.99 -10.68 6.23
CA GLU A 45 10.38 -11.86 6.85
C GLU A 45 8.85 -11.77 6.80
N LEU A 46 8.30 -10.58 7.10
CA LEU A 46 6.88 -10.31 7.00
C LEU A 46 6.39 -10.46 5.56
N ALA A 47 7.15 -9.95 4.58
CA ALA A 47 6.79 -10.10 3.19
C ALA A 47 6.83 -11.56 2.74
N GLU A 48 7.86 -12.32 3.12
CA GLU A 48 7.96 -13.76 2.83
C GLU A 48 6.79 -14.55 3.41
N LEU A 49 6.42 -14.28 4.67
CA LEU A 49 5.22 -14.85 5.31
C LEU A 49 3.94 -14.50 4.54
N VAL A 50 3.77 -13.24 4.15
CA VAL A 50 2.59 -12.84 3.37
C VAL A 50 2.62 -13.50 2.00
N PHE A 51 3.77 -13.61 1.34
CA PHE A 51 3.93 -14.22 0.03
C PHE A 51 3.79 -15.75 0.02
N SER A 52 3.83 -16.43 1.17
CA SER A 52 3.55 -17.87 1.28
C SER A 52 2.05 -18.18 1.33
N ILE A 53 1.20 -17.18 1.60
CA ILE A 53 -0.26 -17.32 1.63
C ILE A 53 -0.79 -17.34 0.17
N PRO A 54 -1.75 -18.21 -0.19
CA PRO A 54 -2.35 -18.23 -1.52
C PRO A 54 -2.87 -16.85 -1.98
N LEU A 55 -2.72 -16.53 -3.26
CA LEU A 55 -3.13 -15.24 -3.83
C LEU A 55 -4.61 -14.94 -3.60
N SER A 56 -5.48 -15.94 -3.73
CA SER A 56 -6.91 -15.86 -3.48
C SER A 56 -7.26 -15.38 -2.07
N GLU A 57 -6.47 -15.76 -1.07
CA GLU A 57 -6.68 -15.40 0.33
C GLU A 57 -6.10 -14.00 0.66
N ARG A 58 -5.02 -13.60 -0.02
CA ARG A 58 -4.41 -12.26 0.14
C ARG A 58 -5.26 -11.17 -0.49
N ILE A 59 -5.85 -11.47 -1.65
CA ILE A 59 -6.70 -10.57 -2.43
C ILE A 59 -8.17 -10.90 -2.16
N ALA A 60 -8.57 -10.82 -0.89
CA ALA A 60 -10.00 -10.82 -0.55
C ALA A 60 -10.72 -9.67 -1.25
N ASP A 61 -12.01 -9.90 -1.54
CA ASP A 61 -13.01 -9.13 -2.30
C ASP A 61 -12.60 -7.73 -2.83
N ARG A 62 -12.92 -7.47 -4.10
CA ARG A 62 -12.45 -6.35 -4.93
C ARG A 62 -12.53 -4.98 -4.23
N GLU A 63 -13.50 -4.78 -3.36
CA GLU A 63 -13.73 -3.53 -2.63
C GLU A 63 -12.90 -3.35 -1.35
N LEU A 64 -12.55 -4.45 -0.67
CA LEU A 64 -11.99 -4.40 0.68
C LEU A 64 -10.47 -4.56 0.74
N LYS A 65 -9.78 -4.96 -0.34
CA LYS A 65 -8.32 -4.97 -0.53
C LYS A 65 -7.54 -4.96 0.79
N LYS A 66 -7.08 -6.15 1.25
CA LYS A 66 -6.22 -6.46 2.42
C LYS A 66 -6.89 -7.45 3.39
N GLY A 67 -7.33 -8.62 2.91
CA GLY A 67 -8.04 -9.63 3.73
C GLY A 67 -7.28 -10.03 5.00
N VAL A 68 -6.13 -10.67 4.83
CA VAL A 68 -5.25 -11.11 5.93
C VAL A 68 -4.90 -9.98 6.92
N LEU A 69 -4.66 -8.76 6.42
CA LEU A 69 -4.34 -7.63 7.30
C LEU A 69 -5.54 -7.18 8.15
N ARG A 70 -6.77 -7.26 7.61
CA ARG A 70 -7.98 -6.89 8.35
C ARG A 70 -8.30 -7.93 9.41
N GLU A 71 -8.11 -9.22 9.13
CA GLU A 71 -8.25 -10.28 10.13
C GLU A 71 -7.21 -10.11 11.25
N ALA A 72 -5.95 -9.82 10.90
CA ALA A 72 -4.93 -9.48 11.91
C ALA A 72 -5.33 -8.24 12.73
N ALA A 73 -5.89 -7.20 12.11
CA ALA A 73 -6.34 -6.00 12.82
C ALA A 73 -7.52 -6.28 13.78
N LYS A 74 -8.48 -7.13 13.37
CA LYS A 74 -9.59 -7.58 14.25
C LYS A 74 -9.04 -8.34 15.46
N PHE A 75 -8.14 -9.28 15.21
CA PHE A 75 -7.49 -10.06 16.27
C PHE A 75 -6.76 -9.17 17.29
N LEU A 76 -6.14 -8.08 16.81
CA LEU A 76 -5.46 -7.09 17.65
C LEU A 76 -6.40 -6.07 18.31
N GLY A 77 -7.73 -6.18 18.16
CA GLY A 77 -8.69 -5.28 18.78
C GLY A 77 -8.76 -3.88 18.16
N VAL A 78 -8.34 -3.72 16.89
CA VAL A 78 -8.48 -2.45 16.16
C VAL A 78 -9.97 -2.11 16.00
N PRO A 79 -10.41 -0.86 16.24
CA PRO A 79 -11.82 -0.47 16.12
C PRO A 79 -12.43 -0.80 14.75
N GLU A 80 -13.67 -1.28 14.75
CA GLU A 80 -14.38 -1.67 13.52
C GLU A 80 -14.44 -0.57 12.46
N THR A 81 -14.53 0.69 12.90
CA THR A 81 -14.52 1.86 12.01
C THR A 81 -13.25 1.96 11.16
N ALA A 82 -12.11 1.50 11.69
CA ALA A 82 -10.85 1.42 10.95
C ALA A 82 -10.74 0.10 10.18
N VAL A 83 -11.13 -1.02 10.79
CA VAL A 83 -11.12 -2.37 10.18
C VAL A 83 -11.99 -2.45 8.94
N ASN A 84 -13.14 -1.78 8.89
CA ASN A 84 -14.08 -1.84 7.77
C ASN A 84 -13.94 -0.66 6.79
N ARG A 85 -13.00 0.26 7.04
CA ARG A 85 -12.78 1.42 6.17
C ARG A 85 -12.27 0.97 4.79
N ARG A 86 -12.97 1.38 3.73
CA ARG A 86 -12.55 1.16 2.33
C ARG A 86 -11.17 1.79 2.08
N LYS A 87 -10.29 1.09 1.36
CA LYS A 87 -8.96 1.62 1.00
C LYS A 87 -9.15 2.81 0.06
N LYS A 88 -8.67 3.98 0.49
CA LYS A 88 -8.58 5.18 -0.35
C LYS A 88 -7.11 5.58 -0.43
N ALA A 89 -6.58 5.76 -1.64
CA ALA A 89 -5.20 6.21 -1.79
C ALA A 89 -5.05 7.64 -1.29
N MET A 90 -3.88 7.97 -0.73
CA MET A 90 -3.63 9.23 -0.01
C MET A 90 -3.98 10.45 -0.87
N GLN A 91 -3.64 10.45 -2.16
CA GLN A 91 -3.89 11.56 -3.08
C GLN A 91 -5.38 11.88 -3.29
N TYR A 92 -6.25 10.87 -3.17
CA TYR A 92 -7.70 11.05 -3.23
C TYR A 92 -8.28 11.36 -1.85
N GLY A 93 -7.67 10.82 -0.80
CA GLY A 93 -8.06 11.06 0.59
C GLY A 93 -7.80 12.50 1.04
N SER A 94 -6.65 13.06 0.66
CA SER A 94 -6.20 14.41 1.01
C SER A 94 -6.79 15.51 0.13
N GLY A 95 -7.40 15.16 -1.01
CA GLY A 95 -7.88 16.13 -2.00
C GLY A 95 -6.79 16.73 -2.88
N VAL A 96 -5.51 16.35 -2.71
CA VAL A 96 -4.39 16.83 -3.54
C VAL A 96 -4.66 16.60 -5.02
N HIS A 97 -5.21 15.44 -5.39
CA HIS A 97 -5.57 15.17 -6.78
C HIS A 97 -6.57 16.20 -7.33
N LYS A 98 -7.58 16.59 -6.54
CA LYS A 98 -8.59 17.58 -6.98
C LYS A 98 -7.96 18.95 -7.19
N VAL A 99 -7.07 19.36 -6.28
CA VAL A 99 -6.35 20.64 -6.36
C VAL A 99 -5.46 20.67 -7.59
N LEU A 100 -4.72 19.58 -7.86
CA LEU A 100 -3.85 19.48 -9.03
C LEU A 100 -4.61 19.59 -10.35
N LEU A 101 -5.73 18.87 -10.51
CA LEU A 101 -6.55 18.96 -11.72
C LEU A 101 -7.05 20.39 -11.97
N LYS A 102 -7.55 21.06 -10.91
CA LYS A 102 -8.06 22.43 -11.00
C LYS A 102 -6.95 23.43 -11.38
N LYS A 103 -5.73 23.23 -10.88
CA LYS A 103 -4.60 24.15 -11.11
C LYS A 103 -3.88 23.92 -12.45
N LEU A 104 -3.84 22.68 -12.94
CA LEU A 104 -3.13 22.30 -14.16
C LEU A 104 -4.04 22.24 -15.40
N GLY A 105 -5.30 22.66 -15.30
CA GLY A 105 -6.21 22.77 -16.44
C GLY A 105 -6.75 21.44 -16.97
N GLY A 106 -6.72 20.38 -16.16
CA GLY A 106 -7.32 19.10 -16.54
C GLY A 106 -8.84 19.22 -16.56
N LYS A 107 -9.42 19.32 -17.77
CA LYS A 107 -10.81 18.93 -18.01
C LYS A 107 -11.00 17.45 -17.68
#